data_AF-A0A950AXI7-F1
#
_entry.id   AF-A0A950AXI7-F1
#
_cell.length_a   1.000
_cell.length_b   1.000
_cell.length_c   1.000
_cell.angle_alpha   90.00
_cell.angle_beta   90.00
_cell.angle_gamma   90.00
#
_symmetry.space_group_name_H-M   'P 1'
#
loop_
_entity.id
_entity.type
_entity.pdbx_description
1 polymer ?
#
loop_
_entity_poly.entity_id
_entity_poly.type
_entity_poly.pdbx_seq_one_letter_code
_entity_poly.pdbx_strand_id
1 'polypeptide(L)'
;MKIGRCCAWSQLPSCYPYNAAEPPPGPNLMPLLIQWALIQGFIVSDHPGREADFLRDVSGWLKGRKIRYNEDVVEGLENAP
;
A
#
# COMPACT_ATOMS: atom_id res chain seq x y z
N MET A 1 21.63 -17.98 36.42
CA MET A 1 20.96 -17.18 35.37
C MET A 1 19.53 -17.67 35.20
N LYS A 2 18.60 -17.12 35.99
CA LYS A 2 17.15 -17.38 35.89
C LYS A 2 16.46 -16.05 36.21
N ILE A 3 16.00 -15.35 35.19
CA ILE A 3 15.19 -14.13 35.35
C ILE A 3 13.75 -14.60 35.40
N GLY A 4 13.20 -14.66 36.61
CA GLY A 4 11.81 -15.00 36.87
C GLY A 4 11.05 -13.79 37.36
N ARG A 5 9.80 -13.68 36.89
CA ARG A 5 8.69 -12.85 37.40
C ARG A 5 8.73 -11.37 37.01
N CYS A 6 8.24 -11.09 35.79
CA CYS A 6 7.43 -9.90 35.58
C CYS A 6 5.95 -10.27 35.76
N CYS A 7 5.24 -9.42 36.51
CA CYS A 7 3.77 -9.30 36.56
C CYS A 7 2.99 -10.33 37.40
N ALA A 8 3.11 -10.25 38.72
CA ALA A 8 1.96 -10.42 39.61
C ALA A 8 1.48 -9.00 39.97
N TRP A 9 0.17 -8.77 40.05
CA TRP A 9 -0.48 -7.52 40.50
C TRP A 9 -0.81 -6.45 39.43
N SER A 10 -1.62 -6.82 38.44
CA SER A 10 -2.76 -6.04 37.95
C SER A 10 -3.28 -6.72 36.68
N GLN A 11 -4.56 -7.08 36.64
CA GLN A 11 -5.23 -7.60 35.45
C GLN A 11 -5.33 -6.50 34.37
N LEU A 12 -4.22 -6.18 33.72
CA LEU A 12 -4.19 -5.32 32.54
C LEU A 12 -3.78 -6.20 31.35
N PRO A 13 -4.59 -6.28 30.28
CA PRO A 13 -4.21 -7.02 29.09
C PRO A 13 -2.97 -6.35 28.51
N SER A 14 -1.90 -7.14 28.42
CA SER A 14 -0.58 -6.71 28.01
C SER A 14 -0.63 -5.86 26.75
N CYS A 15 -0.11 -4.64 26.85
CA CYS A 15 0.06 -3.69 25.77
C CYS A 15 0.79 -4.33 24.59
N TYR A 16 0.08 -4.64 23.51
CA TYR A 16 0.62 -4.85 22.15
C TYR A 16 1.68 -6.00 22.05
N PRO A 17 2.00 -6.59 20.88
CA PRO A 17 2.81 -7.80 20.81
C PRO A 17 4.32 -7.55 20.98
N TYR A 18 4.75 -6.88 22.06
CA TYR A 18 6.15 -6.76 22.42
C TYR A 18 6.74 -8.05 23.00
N ASN A 19 5.89 -8.98 23.46
CA ASN A 19 6.29 -10.24 24.09
C ASN A 19 5.97 -11.48 23.25
N ALA A 20 5.56 -11.32 21.98
CA ALA A 20 5.27 -12.45 21.11
C ALA A 20 6.59 -13.08 20.60
N ALA A 21 6.73 -14.41 20.72
CA ALA A 21 7.90 -15.15 20.25
C ALA A 21 8.00 -15.20 18.72
N GLU A 22 6.87 -15.01 18.04
CA GLU A 22 6.73 -15.02 16.59
C GLU A 22 6.01 -13.75 16.15
N PRO A 23 6.32 -13.21 14.96
CA PRO A 23 5.63 -12.05 14.43
C PRO A 23 4.14 -12.37 14.27
N PRO A 24 3.23 -11.43 14.63
CA PRO A 24 1.81 -11.63 14.42
C PRO A 24 1.52 -11.86 12.92
N PRO A 25 0.51 -12.69 12.59
CA PRO A 25 0.16 -12.93 11.20
C PRO A 25 -0.32 -11.63 10.53
N GLY A 26 0.23 -11.33 9.36
CA GLY A 26 -0.13 -10.17 8.55
C GLY A 26 1.04 -9.20 8.28
N PRO A 27 0.82 -8.18 7.44
CA PRO A 27 1.83 -7.18 7.11
C PRO A 27 2.14 -6.30 8.33
N ASN A 28 3.42 -5.99 8.53
CA ASN A 28 3.87 -5.14 9.62
C ASN A 28 3.57 -3.66 9.33
N LEU A 29 2.61 -3.07 10.06
CA LEU A 29 2.19 -1.66 9.91
C LEU A 29 2.95 -0.69 10.83
N MET A 30 3.86 -1.17 11.69
CA MET A 30 4.64 -0.30 12.59
C MET A 30 5.42 0.82 11.88
N PRO A 31 6.04 0.59 10.71
CA PRO A 31 6.72 1.66 9.99
C PRO A 31 5.79 2.82 9.61
N LEU A 32 4.54 2.51 9.23
CA LEU A 32 3.55 3.51 8.85
C LEU A 32 3.13 4.36 10.05
N LEU A 33 3.01 3.75 11.23
CA LEU A 33 2.69 4.45 12.47
C LEU A 33 3.85 5.35 12.92
N ILE A 34 5.10 4.89 12.80
CA ILE A 34 6.29 5.69 13.13
C ILE A 34 6.41 6.91 12.21
N GLN A 35 6.09 6.73 10.92
CA GLN A 35 6.19 7.79 9.91
C GLN A 35 4.91 8.62 9.76
N TRP A 36 3.84 8.28 10.49
CA TRP A 36 2.50 8.83 10.29
C TRP A 36 2.05 8.85 8.82
N ALA A 37 2.31 7.76 8.11
CA ALA A 37 1.98 7.62 6.70
C ALA A 37 0.49 7.31 6.50
N LEU A 38 -0.14 7.95 5.51
CA LEU A 38 -1.52 7.71 5.12
C LEU A 38 -1.59 6.60 4.06
N ILE A 39 -2.34 5.54 4.35
CA ILE A 39 -2.77 4.58 3.33
C ILE A 39 -4.19 4.97 2.89
N GLN A 40 -4.34 5.33 1.62
CA GLN A 40 -5.63 5.64 1.03
C GLN A 40 -5.80 4.85 -0.26
N GLY A 41 -6.87 4.04 -0.32
CA GLY A 41 -7.33 3.42 -1.56
C GLY A 41 -7.92 4.48 -2.48
N PHE A 42 -7.72 4.31 -3.78
CA PHE A 42 -8.21 5.22 -4.82
C PHE A 42 -8.68 4.40 -6.02
N ILE A 43 -9.80 4.80 -6.61
CA ILE A 43 -10.30 4.24 -7.87
C ILE A 43 -10.46 5.40 -8.86
N VAL A 44 -10.11 5.15 -10.12
CA VAL A 44 -10.17 6.14 -11.21
C VAL A 44 -11.60 6.67 -11.41
N SER A 45 -12.61 5.81 -11.27
CA SER A 45 -14.03 6.15 -11.44
C SER A 45 -14.52 7.24 -10.48
N ASP A 46 -13.86 7.41 -9.33
CA ASP A 46 -14.28 8.40 -8.33
C ASP A 46 -13.87 9.83 -8.70
N HIS A 47 -13.07 10.01 -9.76
CA HIS A 47 -12.46 11.29 -10.15
C HIS A 47 -12.72 11.67 -11.62
N PRO A 48 -13.97 11.67 -12.11
CA PRO A 48 -14.27 11.97 -13.51
C PRO A 48 -13.86 13.38 -13.92
N GLY A 49 -13.94 14.36 -13.01
CA GLY A 49 -13.58 15.76 -13.30
C GLY A 49 -12.10 16.00 -13.59
N ARG A 50 -11.23 15.01 -13.33
CA ARG A 50 -9.77 15.11 -13.53
C ARG A 50 -9.32 14.69 -14.93
N GLU A 51 -10.23 14.12 -15.74
CA GLU A 51 -9.90 13.54 -17.04
C GLU A 51 -9.32 14.57 -18.02
N ALA A 52 -9.95 15.74 -18.14
CA ALA A 52 -9.52 16.78 -19.07
C ALA A 52 -8.10 17.29 -18.76
N ASP A 53 -7.79 17.50 -17.48
CA ASP A 53 -6.45 17.91 -17.03
C ASP A 53 -5.41 16.81 -17.29
N PHE A 54 -5.76 15.56 -17.03
CA PHE A 54 -4.90 14.41 -17.31
C PHE A 54 -4.54 14.33 -18.80
N LEU A 55 -5.53 14.46 -19.70
CA LEU A 55 -5.30 14.42 -21.14
C LEU A 55 -4.39 15.57 -21.61
N ARG A 56 -4.59 16.79 -21.08
CA ARG A 56 -3.74 17.94 -21.39
C ARG A 56 -2.27 17.65 -21.05
N ASP A 57 -2.00 17.18 -19.84
CA ASP A 57 -0.64 17.06 -19.33
C ASP A 57 0.07 15.83 -19.93
N VAL A 58 -0.60 14.68 -19.95
CA VAL A 58 -0.03 13.41 -20.44
C VAL A 58 0.22 13.45 -21.94
N SER A 59 -0.67 14.07 -22.74
CA SER A 59 -0.44 14.19 -24.18
C SER A 59 0.82 15.00 -24.50
N GLY A 60 1.10 16.05 -23.70
CA GLY A 60 2.33 16.83 -23.80
C GLY A 60 3.56 16.00 -23.43
N TRP A 61 3.48 15.22 -22.36
CA TRP A 61 4.57 14.34 -21.91
C TRP A 61 4.87 13.21 -22.90
N LEU A 62 3.84 12.66 -23.54
CA LEU A 62 3.98 11.62 -24.56
C LEU A 62 4.69 12.17 -25.81
N LYS A 63 4.24 13.33 -26.32
CA LYS A 63 4.91 14.02 -27.44
C LYS A 63 6.36 14.41 -27.09
N GLY A 64 6.58 14.82 -25.85
CA GLY A 64 7.90 15.16 -25.32
C GLY A 64 8.79 13.96 -24.99
N ARG A 65 8.36 12.72 -25.25
CA ARG A 65 9.07 11.47 -24.91
C ARG A 65 9.49 11.37 -23.44
N LYS A 66 8.75 12.02 -22.54
CA LYS A 66 9.01 11.96 -21.08
C LYS A 66 8.43 10.71 -20.43
N ILE A 67 7.50 10.04 -21.12
CA ILE A 67 6.85 8.80 -20.66
C ILE A 67 7.22 7.67 -21.61
N ARG A 68 7.55 6.51 -21.04
CA ARG A 68 7.64 5.25 -21.78
C ARG A 68 6.43 4.39 -21.40
N TYR A 69 5.75 3.85 -22.39
CA TYR A 69 4.65 2.91 -22.22
C TYR A 69 5.05 1.57 -22.82
N ASN A 70 4.51 0.49 -22.25
CA ASN A 70 4.68 -0.87 -22.76
C ASN A 70 3.28 -1.46 -22.91
N GLU A 71 2.94 -1.87 -24.12
CA GLU A 71 1.65 -2.45 -24.45
C GLU A 71 1.88 -3.92 -24.79
N ASP A 72 1.16 -4.79 -24.10
CA ASP A 72 1.08 -6.20 -24.46
C ASP A 72 -0.03 -6.34 -25.50
N VAL A 73 0.37 -6.61 -26.75
CA VAL A 73 -0.53 -6.67 -27.90
C VAL A 73 -0.75 -8.13 -28.26
N VAL A 74 -1.99 -8.59 -28.07
CA VAL A 74 -2.43 -9.90 -28.52
C VAL A 74 -3.19 -9.73 -29.83
N GLU A 75 -2.76 -10.42 -30.89
CA GLU A 75 -3.43 -10.37 -32.19
C GLU A 75 -4.61 -11.35 -32.26
N GLY A 76 -5.71 -10.88 -32.86
CA GLY A 76 -6.95 -11.63 -33.00
C GLY A 76 -7.88 -11.44 -31.80
N LEU A 77 -9.15 -11.14 -32.07
CA LEU A 77 -10.19 -11.05 -31.03
C LEU A 77 -10.41 -12.40 -30.34
N GLU A 78 -10.10 -13.48 -31.05
CA GLU A 78 -10.20 -14.87 -30.63
C GLU A 78 -9.23 -15.21 -29.49
N ASN A 79 -8.15 -14.44 -29.35
CA ASN A 79 -7.14 -14.60 -28.31
C ASN A 79 -7.30 -13.58 -27.16
N ALA A 80 -8.37 -12.78 -27.16
CA ALA A 80 -8.69 -11.93 -26.03
C ALA A 80 -9.06 -12.81 -24.81
N PRO A 81 -8.48 -12.56 -23.61
CA PRO A 81 -8.81 -13.30 -22.40
C PRO A 81 -10.25 -13.07 -21.92
#